data_AF-A0A497RWP8-F1
#
_entry.id   AF-A0A497RWP8-F1
#
_cell.length_a   1.000
_cell.length_b   1.000
_cell.length_c   1.000
_cell.angle_alpha   90.00
_cell.angle_beta   90.00
_cell.angle_gamma   90.00
#
_symmetry.space_group_name_H-M   'P 1'
#
loop_
_entity.id
_entity.type
_entity.pdbx_description
1 polymer ?
#
loop_
_entity_poly.entity_id
_entity_poly.type
_entity_poly.pdbx_seq_one_letter_code
_entity_poly.pdbx_strand_id
1 'polypeptide(L)'
;VLASSQTTSIDGKKRLLIIDNVDLMSNIRDVIKLIKETKNPIILTANDIRDRKLREIRNLCESINVRRPTPQLIVKILKRICSLEAIYAEEVALKKIAENAKGDVRAAINDLETIAKNRKRITMEDTIILEYRDRKAEIYQVLGTILMKKNIKQAITIMWNLDMELDSCEMWIDENLPYVYSDKEDLARAYYYLSRADIFLGRITSRQYWGFMRYASSLMSAGVSLSKRGKIKYKTFQFPKYFLNLSKTKKARDIKKRIGKKMAKKLHTSSKTIISQYIPLFKVLLNQGKISRDFLSKEYDLTPDEIDFIEES
;
A
#
# COMPACT_ATOMS: atom_id res chain seq x y z
N VAL A 1 -0.23 -38.75 -16.72
CA VAL A 1 0.22 -39.02 -15.33
C VAL A 1 0.19 -40.51 -14.99
N LEU A 2 -0.91 -41.25 -15.25
CA LEU A 2 -0.97 -42.70 -15.00
C LEU A 2 0.09 -43.48 -15.79
N ALA A 3 0.25 -43.23 -17.09
CA ALA A 3 1.28 -43.88 -17.91
C ALA A 3 2.72 -43.60 -17.43
N SER A 4 3.00 -42.38 -16.98
CA SER A 4 4.31 -41.99 -16.43
C SER A 4 4.57 -42.54 -15.02
N SER A 5 3.51 -42.91 -14.29
CA SER A 5 3.61 -43.47 -12.93
C SER A 5 3.94 -44.96 -12.91
N GLN A 6 3.71 -45.66 -14.02
CA GLN A 6 3.95 -47.09 -14.15
C GLN A 6 5.15 -47.45 -15.03
N THR A 7 5.66 -46.49 -15.81
CA THR A 7 6.80 -46.70 -16.71
C THR A 7 8.11 -46.24 -16.06
N THR A 8 9.15 -47.07 -16.20
CA THR A 8 10.54 -46.71 -15.93
C THR A 8 11.09 -45.82 -17.06
N SER A 9 12.22 -45.15 -16.84
CA SER A 9 12.94 -44.50 -17.94
C SER A 9 13.41 -45.53 -18.97
N ILE A 10 13.82 -45.05 -20.15
CA ILE A 10 14.42 -45.89 -21.21
C ILE A 10 15.64 -46.66 -20.67
N ASP A 11 16.35 -46.12 -19.67
CA ASP A 11 17.47 -46.75 -18.98
C ASP A 11 17.07 -47.62 -17.76
N GLY A 12 15.78 -47.93 -17.57
CA GLY A 12 15.29 -48.73 -16.45
C GLY A 12 15.29 -48.04 -15.08
N LYS A 13 15.58 -46.74 -15.01
CA LYS A 13 15.61 -45.98 -13.73
C LYS A 13 14.22 -45.53 -13.31
N LYS A 14 13.98 -45.50 -12.00
CA LYS A 14 12.75 -44.94 -11.41
C LYS A 14 12.68 -43.43 -11.69
N ARG A 15 11.47 -42.92 -11.88
CA ARG A 15 11.19 -41.50 -12.07
C ARG A 15 10.60 -40.91 -10.79
N LEU A 16 10.97 -39.68 -10.43
CA LEU A 16 10.33 -38.96 -9.32
C LEU A 16 9.14 -38.16 -9.84
N LEU A 17 7.96 -38.38 -9.28
CA LEU A 17 6.78 -37.59 -9.57
C LEU A 17 6.61 -36.50 -8.51
N ILE A 18 6.43 -35.26 -8.94
CA ILE A 18 6.13 -34.14 -8.04
C ILE A 18 4.74 -33.61 -8.42
N ILE A 19 3.82 -33.59 -7.45
CA ILE A 19 2.48 -33.03 -7.63
C ILE A 19 2.34 -31.86 -6.66
N ASP A 20 2.22 -30.67 -7.21
CA ASP A 20 2.19 -29.42 -6.45
C ASP A 20 0.74 -28.98 -6.14
N ASN A 21 0.50 -28.42 -4.95
CA ASN A 21 -0.79 -27.88 -4.49
C ASN A 21 -1.97 -28.86 -4.59
N VAL A 22 -1.80 -30.07 -4.06
CA VAL A 22 -2.83 -31.13 -4.09
C VAL A 22 -4.13 -30.73 -3.39
N ASP A 23 -4.06 -29.83 -2.41
CA ASP A 23 -5.21 -29.23 -1.71
C ASP A 23 -6.14 -28.42 -2.63
N LEU A 24 -5.62 -27.87 -3.73
CA LEU A 24 -6.40 -27.11 -4.71
C LEU A 24 -7.05 -28.00 -5.79
N MET A 25 -6.70 -29.28 -5.85
CA MET A 25 -7.26 -30.19 -6.84
C MET A 25 -8.69 -30.63 -6.47
N SER A 26 -9.58 -30.64 -7.45
CA SER A 26 -10.95 -31.15 -7.30
C SER A 26 -11.01 -32.67 -7.21
N ASN A 27 -10.12 -33.37 -7.93
CA ASN A 27 -10.15 -34.83 -8.09
C ASN A 27 -9.08 -35.54 -7.23
N ILE A 28 -9.20 -35.44 -5.91
CA ILE A 28 -8.27 -36.08 -4.96
C ILE A 28 -8.31 -37.61 -5.03
N ARG A 29 -9.43 -38.21 -5.45
CA ARG A 29 -9.56 -39.67 -5.61
C ARG A 29 -8.59 -40.24 -6.63
N ASP A 30 -8.35 -39.54 -7.73
CA ASP A 30 -7.42 -39.98 -8.78
C ASP A 30 -5.98 -39.94 -8.27
N VAL A 31 -5.66 -38.95 -7.44
CA VAL A 31 -4.35 -38.83 -6.77
C VAL A 31 -4.16 -39.99 -5.78
N ILE A 32 -5.18 -40.34 -5.00
CA ILE A 32 -5.13 -41.48 -4.08
C ILE A 32 -4.91 -42.79 -4.85
N LYS A 33 -5.63 -42.96 -5.96
CA LYS A 33 -5.46 -44.14 -6.83
C LYS A 33 -4.04 -44.19 -7.39
N LEU A 34 -3.51 -43.06 -7.84
CA LEU A 34 -2.14 -42.92 -8.32
C LEU A 34 -1.11 -43.31 -7.24
N ILE A 35 -1.28 -42.85 -5.99
CA ILE A 35 -0.39 -43.18 -4.87
C ILE A 35 -0.39 -44.68 -4.59
N LYS A 36 -1.56 -45.34 -4.66
CA LYS A 36 -1.69 -46.79 -4.40
C LYS A 36 -1.11 -47.65 -5.53
N GLU A 37 -1.16 -47.18 -6.78
CA GLU A 37 -0.80 -47.97 -7.98
C GLU A 37 0.60 -47.66 -8.53
N THR A 38 1.25 -46.58 -8.07
CA THR A 38 2.53 -46.15 -8.63
C THR A 38 3.69 -47.09 -8.27
N LYS A 39 4.65 -47.23 -9.20
CA LYS A 39 5.93 -47.93 -8.96
C LYS A 39 7.11 -46.96 -8.77
N ASN A 40 6.82 -45.67 -8.86
CA ASN A 40 7.77 -44.56 -8.88
C ASN A 40 7.59 -43.72 -7.61
N PRO A 41 8.65 -43.17 -7.00
CA PRO A 41 8.53 -42.28 -5.84
C PRO A 41 7.71 -41.03 -6.17
N ILE A 42 6.89 -40.58 -5.22
CA ILE A 42 6.02 -39.40 -5.36
C ILE A 42 6.28 -38.43 -4.20
N ILE A 43 6.42 -37.14 -4.54
CA ILE A 43 6.37 -36.03 -3.59
C ILE A 43 5.12 -35.21 -3.88
N LEU A 44 4.35 -34.96 -2.83
CA LEU A 44 3.14 -34.14 -2.87
C LEU A 44 3.40 -32.88 -2.05
N THR A 45 2.95 -31.72 -2.53
CA THR A 45 2.91 -30.50 -1.73
C THR A 45 1.46 -30.10 -1.46
N ALA A 46 1.23 -29.49 -0.29
CA ALA A 46 -0.06 -28.93 0.10
C ALA A 46 0.16 -27.77 1.08
N ASN A 47 -0.70 -26.75 1.03
CA ASN A 47 -0.58 -25.61 1.95
C ASN A 47 -1.20 -25.90 3.32
N ASP A 48 -2.33 -26.61 3.36
CA ASP A 48 -2.94 -27.07 4.61
C ASP A 48 -3.12 -28.59 4.62
N ILE A 49 -2.15 -29.29 5.22
CA ILE A 49 -2.21 -30.74 5.39
C ILE A 49 -3.45 -31.17 6.18
N ARG A 50 -4.06 -30.29 7.00
CA ARG A 50 -5.20 -30.60 7.88
C ARG A 50 -6.54 -30.65 7.15
N ASP A 51 -6.61 -30.23 5.88
CA ASP A 51 -7.83 -30.31 5.09
C ASP A 51 -8.42 -31.73 5.16
N ARG A 52 -9.73 -31.81 5.39
CA ARG A 52 -10.49 -33.07 5.46
C ARG A 52 -10.32 -33.89 4.18
N LYS A 53 -10.20 -33.23 3.03
CA LYS A 53 -10.04 -33.91 1.73
C LYS A 53 -8.71 -34.66 1.63
N LEU A 54 -7.68 -34.22 2.35
CA LEU A 54 -6.35 -34.83 2.34
C LEU A 54 -6.15 -35.91 3.42
N ARG A 55 -7.21 -36.25 4.18
CA ARG A 55 -7.10 -37.22 5.29
C ARG A 55 -6.57 -38.58 4.84
N GLU A 56 -7.05 -39.09 3.72
CA GLU A 56 -6.60 -40.40 3.21
C GLU A 56 -5.15 -40.34 2.68
N ILE A 57 -4.78 -39.25 2.00
CA ILE A 57 -3.40 -39.01 1.54
C ILE A 57 -2.44 -38.95 2.75
N ARG A 58 -2.83 -38.30 3.84
CA ARG A 58 -2.01 -38.21 5.07
C ARG A 58 -1.74 -39.57 5.71
N ASN A 59 -2.63 -40.54 5.53
CA ASN A 59 -2.43 -41.89 6.05
C ASN A 59 -1.54 -42.74 5.12
N LEU A 60 -1.45 -42.38 3.84
CA LEU A 60 -0.70 -43.13 2.81
C LEU A 60 0.72 -42.59 2.59
N CYS A 61 1.00 -41.36 3.02
CA CYS A 61 2.27 -40.68 2.76
C CYS A 61 2.94 -40.23 4.06
N GLU A 62 4.27 -40.20 4.06
CA GLU A 62 5.04 -39.57 5.13
C GLU A 62 4.92 -38.05 5.06
N SER A 63 4.48 -37.43 6.16
CA SER A 63 4.28 -35.97 6.21
C SER A 63 5.53 -35.25 6.70
N ILE A 64 6.15 -34.45 5.83
CA ILE A 64 7.25 -33.55 6.19
C ILE A 64 6.69 -32.14 6.35
N ASN A 65 6.77 -31.58 7.55
CA ASN A 65 6.27 -30.23 7.82
C ASN A 65 7.37 -29.19 7.63
N VAL A 66 7.26 -28.39 6.56
CA VAL A 66 8.17 -27.29 6.27
C VAL A 66 7.77 -26.08 7.12
N ARG A 67 8.58 -25.78 8.15
CA ARG A 67 8.32 -24.63 9.03
C ARG A 67 8.62 -23.33 8.31
N ARG A 68 7.84 -22.29 8.64
CA ARG A 68 8.12 -20.94 8.16
C ARG A 68 9.48 -20.46 8.69
N PRO A 69 10.36 -19.92 7.83
CA PRO A 69 11.62 -19.35 8.26
C PRO A 69 11.40 -18.16 9.19
N THR A 70 12.31 -18.02 10.16
CA THR A 70 12.31 -16.86 11.06
C THR A 70 12.72 -15.60 10.29
N PRO A 71 12.29 -14.40 10.74
CA PRO A 71 12.71 -13.14 10.08
C PRO A 71 14.23 -13.01 9.95
N GLN A 72 14.98 -13.49 10.95
CA GLN A 72 16.45 -13.49 10.93
C GLN A 72 17.03 -14.34 9.79
N LEU A 73 16.42 -15.50 9.49
CA LEU A 73 16.86 -16.34 8.38
C LEU A 73 16.56 -15.68 7.03
N ILE A 74 15.38 -15.04 6.92
CA ILE A 74 15.01 -14.27 5.72
C ILE A 74 16.00 -13.12 5.50
N VAL A 75 16.35 -12.36 6.54
CA VAL A 75 17.36 -11.29 6.44
C VAL A 75 18.70 -11.82 5.92
N LYS A 76 19.15 -13.00 6.38
CA LYS A 76 20.38 -13.62 5.86
C LYS A 76 20.28 -13.94 4.37
N ILE A 77 19.13 -14.45 3.91
CA ILE A 77 18.87 -14.73 2.49
C ILE A 77 18.90 -13.42 1.69
N LEU A 78 18.19 -12.39 2.14
CA LEU A 78 18.15 -11.08 1.46
C LEU A 78 19.54 -10.42 1.41
N LYS A 79 20.30 -10.45 2.51
CA LYS A 79 21.69 -9.97 2.53
C LYS A 79 22.55 -10.66 1.48
N ARG A 80 22.44 -11.99 1.36
CA ARG A 80 23.17 -12.76 0.34
C ARG A 80 22.78 -12.34 -1.08
N ILE A 81 21.49 -12.14 -1.35
CA ILE A 81 21.00 -11.68 -2.66
C ILE A 81 21.54 -10.28 -2.95
N CYS A 82 21.45 -9.33 -2.01
CA CYS A 82 21.98 -7.98 -2.16
C CYS A 82 23.48 -7.97 -2.50
N SER A 83 24.28 -8.82 -1.84
CA SER A 83 25.71 -8.95 -2.13
C SER A 83 25.99 -9.47 -3.56
N LEU A 84 25.21 -10.43 -4.04
CA LEU A 84 25.36 -11.00 -5.39
C LEU A 84 24.92 -10.01 -6.48
N GLU A 85 23.89 -9.22 -6.21
CA GLU A 85 23.33 -8.22 -7.13
C GLU A 85 24.02 -6.84 -7.03
N ALA A 86 25.08 -6.73 -6.22
CA ALA A 86 25.81 -5.48 -5.94
C ALA A 86 24.89 -4.32 -5.48
N ILE A 87 23.90 -4.64 -4.65
CA ILE A 87 22.98 -3.69 -4.02
C ILE A 87 23.40 -3.49 -2.56
N TYR A 88 23.62 -2.23 -2.15
CA TYR A 88 23.79 -1.90 -0.75
C TYR A 88 22.44 -1.76 -0.07
N ALA A 89 22.16 -2.55 0.97
CA ALA A 89 20.93 -2.47 1.73
C ALA A 89 21.20 -2.32 3.22
N GLU A 90 20.54 -1.36 3.86
CA GLU A 90 20.60 -1.18 5.31
C GLU A 90 19.95 -2.37 6.03
N GLU A 91 20.58 -2.85 7.11
CA GLU A 91 20.08 -4.01 7.85
C GLU A 91 18.67 -3.80 8.43
N VAL A 92 18.37 -2.56 8.84
CA VAL A 92 17.03 -2.17 9.33
C VAL A 92 15.97 -2.32 8.22
N ALA A 93 16.30 -1.94 6.98
CA ALA A 93 15.40 -2.07 5.85
C ALA A 93 15.14 -3.55 5.51
N LEU A 94 16.19 -4.38 5.49
CA LEU A 94 16.05 -5.82 5.25
C LEU A 94 15.24 -6.52 6.35
N LYS A 95 15.41 -6.11 7.61
CA LYS A 95 14.63 -6.63 8.74
C LYS A 95 13.14 -6.30 8.57
N LYS A 96 12.82 -5.08 8.15
CA LYS A 96 11.44 -4.66 7.88
C LYS A 96 10.80 -5.47 6.75
N ILE A 97 11.52 -5.69 5.65
CA ILE A 97 11.06 -6.54 4.54
C ILE A 97 10.77 -7.97 5.05
N ALA A 98 11.68 -8.53 5.85
CA ALA A 98 11.53 -9.87 6.40
C ALA A 98 10.34 -10.01 7.38
N GLU A 99 10.09 -8.99 8.21
CA GLU A 99 8.94 -8.94 9.11
C GLU A 99 7.61 -8.87 8.34
N ASN A 100 7.53 -7.99 7.33
CA ASN A 100 6.34 -7.84 6.47
C ASN A 100 5.99 -9.12 5.71
N ALA A 101 7.00 -9.91 5.34
CA ALA A 101 6.81 -11.15 4.59
C ALA A 101 6.19 -12.30 5.42
N LYS A 102 6.10 -12.18 6.76
CA LYS A 102 5.44 -13.14 7.66
C LYS A 102 5.83 -14.62 7.44
N GLY A 103 7.10 -14.84 7.11
CA GLY A 103 7.67 -16.16 6.84
C GLY A 103 7.63 -16.62 5.38
N ASP A 104 7.14 -15.80 4.44
CA ASP A 104 7.18 -16.10 3.00
C ASP A 104 8.43 -15.52 2.34
N VAL A 105 9.40 -16.39 2.02
CA VAL A 105 10.66 -15.97 1.38
C VAL A 105 10.42 -15.38 -0.01
N ARG A 106 9.45 -15.91 -0.77
CA ARG A 106 9.16 -15.43 -2.13
C ARG A 106 8.59 -14.02 -2.06
N ALA A 107 7.67 -13.77 -1.13
CA ALA A 107 7.13 -12.43 -0.90
C ALA A 107 8.25 -11.45 -0.51
N ALA A 108 9.16 -11.86 0.40
CA ALA A 108 10.29 -11.03 0.81
C ALA A 108 11.23 -10.67 -0.35
N ILE A 109 11.52 -11.63 -1.24
CA ILE A 109 12.37 -11.40 -2.43
C ILE A 109 11.68 -10.43 -3.40
N ASN A 110 10.39 -10.62 -3.67
CA ASN A 110 9.64 -9.72 -4.55
C ASN A 110 9.56 -8.29 -3.98
N ASP A 111 9.43 -8.18 -2.66
CA ASP A 111 9.42 -6.88 -1.96
C ASP A 111 10.78 -6.21 -2.06
N LEU A 112 11.88 -6.97 -1.89
CA LEU A 112 13.23 -6.49 -2.10
C LEU A 112 13.44 -6.03 -3.55
N GLU A 113 13.06 -6.83 -4.54
CA GLU A 113 13.17 -6.50 -5.97
C GLU A 113 12.40 -5.22 -6.31
N THR A 114 11.18 -5.09 -5.78
CA THR A 114 10.33 -3.90 -5.99
C THR A 114 11.01 -2.63 -5.48
N ILE A 115 11.64 -2.69 -4.31
CA ILE A 115 12.37 -1.57 -3.73
C ILE A 115 13.70 -1.31 -4.46
N ALA A 116 14.40 -2.37 -4.84
CA ALA A 116 15.69 -2.32 -5.52
C ALA A 116 15.59 -1.83 -6.97
N LYS A 117 14.40 -1.82 -7.57
CA LYS A 117 14.22 -1.51 -8.99
C LYS A 117 14.81 -0.14 -9.34
N ASN A 118 15.79 -0.13 -10.26
CA ASN A 118 16.56 1.04 -10.69
C ASN A 118 17.37 1.73 -9.58
N ARG A 119 17.72 1.02 -8.50
CA ARG A 119 18.47 1.56 -7.36
C ARG A 119 19.58 0.61 -6.94
N LYS A 120 20.73 1.18 -6.55
CA LYS A 120 21.86 0.42 -5.97
C LYS A 120 21.95 0.54 -4.45
N ARG A 121 21.07 1.34 -3.84
CA ARG A 121 21.03 1.59 -2.40
C ARG A 121 19.59 1.51 -1.89
N ILE A 122 19.37 0.75 -0.83
CA ILE A 122 18.09 0.56 -0.16
C ILE A 122 18.21 1.06 1.28
N THR A 123 17.32 1.99 1.64
CA THR A 123 17.25 2.59 2.97
C THR A 123 15.91 2.26 3.65
N MET A 124 15.80 2.55 4.95
CA MET A 124 14.55 2.34 5.70
C MET A 124 13.37 3.12 5.10
N GLU A 125 13.60 4.35 4.62
CA GLU A 125 12.57 5.19 4.01
C GLU A 125 11.92 4.54 2.77
N ASP A 126 12.68 3.72 2.05
CA ASP A 126 12.19 3.05 0.84
C ASP A 126 11.20 1.91 1.16
N THR A 127 11.22 1.40 2.40
CA THR A 127 10.31 0.34 2.86
C THR A 127 8.90 0.86 3.18
N ILE A 128 8.71 2.18 3.22
CA ILE A 128 7.40 2.82 3.44
C ILE A 128 6.37 2.36 2.41
N ILE A 129 6.80 2.11 1.16
CA ILE A 129 5.92 1.63 0.07
C ILE A 129 5.31 0.25 0.42
N LEU A 130 6.04 -0.58 1.16
CA LEU A 130 5.56 -1.91 1.59
C LEU A 130 4.54 -1.81 2.72
N GLU A 131 4.68 -0.84 3.64
CA GLU A 131 3.70 -0.62 4.71
C GLU A 131 2.30 -0.30 4.16
N TYR A 132 2.23 0.38 3.00
CA TYR A 132 0.96 0.65 2.33
C TYR A 132 0.28 -0.59 1.74
N ARG A 133 1.01 -1.71 1.51
CA ARG A 133 0.43 -2.95 0.96
C ARG A 133 -0.37 -3.73 2.01
N ASP A 134 0.18 -3.92 3.20
CA ASP A 134 -0.51 -4.64 4.28
C ASP A 134 -1.76 -3.85 4.74
N ARG A 135 -1.63 -2.52 4.88
CA ARG A 135 -2.76 -1.63 5.18
C ARG A 135 -3.85 -1.62 4.08
N LYS A 136 -3.50 -1.94 2.82
CA LYS A 136 -4.44 -2.01 1.69
C LYS A 136 -5.45 -3.15 1.84
N ALA A 137 -5.03 -4.31 2.31
CA ALA A 137 -5.92 -5.46 2.48
C ALA A 137 -6.98 -5.19 3.57
N GLU A 138 -6.57 -4.56 4.67
CA GLU A 138 -7.42 -4.21 5.80
C GLU A 138 -8.39 -3.07 5.45
N ILE A 139 -7.91 -2.00 4.81
CA ILE A 139 -8.77 -0.85 4.43
C ILE A 139 -9.84 -1.25 3.40
N TYR A 140 -9.56 -2.21 2.51
CA TYR A 140 -10.58 -2.68 1.55
C TYR A 140 -11.74 -3.40 2.24
N GLN A 141 -11.47 -4.12 3.33
CA GLN A 141 -12.53 -4.75 4.13
C GLN A 141 -13.37 -3.69 4.86
N VAL A 142 -12.72 -2.66 5.38
CA VAL A 142 -13.38 -1.50 6.02
C VAL A 142 -14.26 -0.76 5.01
N LEU A 143 -13.71 -0.40 3.85
CA LEU A 143 -14.45 0.29 2.78
C LEU A 143 -15.62 -0.55 2.27
N GLY A 144 -15.43 -1.87 2.08
CA GLY A 144 -16.51 -2.78 1.71
C GLY A 144 -17.64 -2.78 2.74
N THR A 145 -17.30 -2.71 4.03
CA THR A 145 -18.29 -2.68 5.11
C THR A 145 -19.01 -1.33 5.18
N ILE A 146 -18.29 -0.22 5.11
CA ILE A 146 -18.86 1.14 5.18
C ILE A 146 -19.68 1.45 3.93
N LEU A 147 -19.07 1.34 2.75
CA LEU A 147 -19.64 1.81 1.49
C LEU A 147 -20.69 0.84 0.96
N MET A 148 -20.51 -0.48 1.13
CA MET A 148 -21.39 -1.46 0.47
C MET A 148 -22.43 -2.08 1.41
N LYS A 149 -22.05 -2.48 2.63
CA LYS A 149 -22.98 -3.14 3.57
C LYS A 149 -23.82 -2.12 4.35
N LYS A 150 -25.08 -2.43 4.66
CA LYS A 150 -25.94 -1.62 5.54
C LYS A 150 -25.89 -2.15 6.98
N ASN A 151 -24.71 -2.16 7.61
CA ASN A 151 -24.56 -2.59 9.00
C ASN A 151 -23.79 -1.56 9.83
N ILE A 152 -24.54 -0.78 10.60
CA ILE A 152 -24.04 0.32 11.43
C ILE A 152 -23.04 -0.19 12.48
N LYS A 153 -23.42 -1.24 13.23
CA LYS A 153 -22.58 -1.76 14.32
C LYS A 153 -21.24 -2.26 13.77
N GLN A 154 -21.28 -3.03 12.69
CA GLN A 154 -20.06 -3.53 12.04
C GLN A 154 -19.19 -2.38 11.49
N ALA A 155 -19.81 -1.36 10.87
CA ALA A 155 -19.09 -0.22 10.32
C ALA A 155 -18.33 0.56 11.41
N ILE A 156 -18.93 0.75 12.59
CA ILE A 156 -18.26 1.42 13.71
C ILE A 156 -17.15 0.55 14.29
N THR A 157 -17.43 -0.74 14.56
CA THR A 157 -16.44 -1.65 15.17
C THR A 157 -15.22 -1.85 14.28
N ILE A 158 -15.41 -2.03 12.98
CA ILE A 158 -14.29 -2.26 12.06
C ILE A 158 -13.41 -1.00 11.93
N MET A 159 -13.99 0.19 12.07
CA MET A 159 -13.25 1.45 12.05
C MET A 159 -12.39 1.63 13.30
N TRP A 160 -12.87 1.20 14.47
CA TRP A 160 -12.09 1.26 15.72
C TRP A 160 -10.95 0.25 15.77
N ASN A 161 -11.10 -0.89 15.10
CA ASN A 161 -10.09 -1.95 15.07
C ASN A 161 -9.07 -1.78 13.94
N LEU A 162 -9.23 -0.76 13.10
CA LEU A 162 -8.34 -0.53 11.97
C LEU A 162 -7.02 0.08 12.46
N ASP A 163 -5.90 -0.57 12.11
CA ASP A 163 -4.56 -0.09 12.41
C ASP A 163 -4.09 0.95 11.36
N MET A 164 -4.86 2.04 11.25
CA MET A 164 -4.59 3.17 10.35
C MET A 164 -5.06 4.47 10.98
N GLU A 165 -4.33 5.56 10.74
CA GLU A 165 -4.76 6.90 11.13
C GLU A 165 -6.10 7.27 10.50
N LEU A 166 -6.99 7.89 11.28
CA LEU A 166 -8.32 8.29 10.82
C LEU A 166 -8.26 9.24 9.61
N ASP A 167 -7.34 10.19 9.60
CA ASP A 167 -7.13 11.12 8.49
C ASP A 167 -6.82 10.35 7.19
N SER A 168 -6.03 9.28 7.29
CA SER A 168 -5.77 8.44 6.13
C SER A 168 -7.01 7.68 5.68
N CYS A 169 -7.78 7.15 6.62
CA CYS A 169 -9.04 6.46 6.34
C CYS A 169 -10.06 7.37 5.64
N GLU A 170 -10.10 8.65 6.02
CA GLU A 170 -10.96 9.65 5.41
C GLU A 170 -10.66 9.81 3.93
N MET A 171 -9.38 9.94 3.57
CA MET A 171 -8.96 10.07 2.18
C MET A 171 -9.32 8.83 1.35
N TRP A 172 -9.29 7.64 1.96
CA TRP A 172 -9.76 6.40 1.35
C TRP A 172 -11.27 6.39 1.10
N ILE A 173 -12.06 6.89 2.05
CA ILE A 173 -13.51 6.99 1.92
C ILE A 173 -13.87 8.02 0.85
N ASP A 174 -13.26 9.21 0.88
CA ASP A 174 -13.45 10.30 -0.09
C ASP A 174 -13.22 9.87 -1.54
N GLU A 175 -12.04 9.28 -1.83
CA GLU A 175 -11.69 8.86 -3.19
C GLU A 175 -12.67 7.81 -3.75
N ASN A 176 -13.17 6.93 -2.88
CA ASN A 176 -13.99 5.79 -3.29
C ASN A 176 -15.49 6.06 -3.29
N LEU A 177 -15.94 7.08 -2.57
CA LEU A 177 -17.34 7.49 -2.50
C LEU A 177 -18.03 7.67 -3.87
N PRO A 178 -17.48 8.48 -4.81
CA PRO A 178 -18.11 8.74 -6.11
C PRO A 178 -18.08 7.53 -7.04
N TYR A 179 -17.24 6.54 -6.77
CA TYR A 179 -17.20 5.30 -7.54
C TYR A 179 -18.26 4.30 -7.10
N VAL A 180 -18.66 4.30 -5.83
CA VAL A 180 -19.63 3.36 -5.28
C VAL A 180 -21.06 3.95 -5.29
N TYR A 181 -21.21 5.22 -4.92
CA TYR A 181 -22.52 5.87 -4.77
C TYR A 181 -22.88 6.53 -6.10
N SER A 182 -23.98 6.10 -6.71
CA SER A 182 -24.39 6.59 -8.04
C SER A 182 -25.35 7.76 -7.98
N ASP A 183 -26.15 7.83 -6.92
CA ASP A 183 -27.16 8.86 -6.73
C ASP A 183 -26.54 10.14 -6.16
N LYS A 184 -26.91 11.28 -6.72
CA LYS A 184 -26.35 12.59 -6.33
C LYS A 184 -26.76 13.00 -4.91
N GLU A 185 -27.96 12.63 -4.46
CA GLU A 185 -28.41 12.93 -3.10
C GLU A 185 -27.72 12.04 -2.07
N ASP A 186 -27.53 10.75 -2.40
CA ASP A 186 -26.75 9.83 -1.56
C ASP A 186 -25.32 10.34 -1.39
N LEU A 187 -24.69 10.79 -2.47
CA LEU A 187 -23.37 11.41 -2.45
C LEU A 187 -23.35 12.68 -1.60
N ALA A 188 -24.30 13.59 -1.79
CA ALA A 188 -24.37 14.83 -1.02
C ALA A 188 -24.51 14.56 0.49
N ARG A 189 -25.36 13.60 0.88
CA ARG A 189 -25.50 13.18 2.28
C ARG A 189 -24.21 12.57 2.83
N ALA A 190 -23.57 11.69 2.06
CA ALA A 190 -22.33 11.04 2.50
C ALA A 190 -21.20 12.06 2.67
N TYR A 191 -21.03 12.99 1.73
CA TYR A 191 -20.07 14.08 1.84
C TYR A 191 -20.38 15.05 2.98
N TYR A 192 -21.65 15.29 3.28
CA TYR A 192 -22.04 16.05 4.46
C TYR A 192 -21.50 15.41 5.76
N TYR A 193 -21.66 14.09 5.93
CA TYR A 193 -21.10 13.40 7.10
C TYR A 193 -19.58 13.35 7.11
N LEU A 194 -18.95 13.12 5.95
CA LEU A 194 -17.51 13.10 5.82
C LEU A 194 -16.89 14.46 6.16
N SER A 195 -17.43 15.55 5.62
CA SER A 195 -17.02 16.93 5.94
C SER A 195 -17.18 17.26 7.43
N ARG A 196 -18.22 16.74 8.10
CA ARG A 196 -18.36 16.91 9.54
C ARG A 196 -17.32 16.12 10.33
N ALA A 197 -16.87 14.98 9.81
CA ALA A 197 -15.79 14.21 10.41
C ALA A 197 -14.45 14.94 10.30
N ASP A 198 -14.11 15.51 9.14
CA ASP A 198 -12.92 16.35 8.92
C ASP A 198 -12.79 17.45 9.99
N ILE A 199 -13.89 18.13 10.31
CA ILE A 199 -13.92 19.14 11.38
C ILE A 199 -13.48 18.56 12.74
N PHE A 200 -13.89 17.33 13.06
CA PHE A 200 -13.44 16.66 14.28
C PHE A 200 -11.98 16.23 14.19
N LEU A 201 -11.50 15.75 13.03
CA LEU A 201 -10.09 15.41 12.80
C LEU A 201 -9.19 16.65 12.98
N GLY A 202 -9.58 17.79 12.41
CA GLY A 202 -8.91 19.07 12.63
C GLY A 202 -8.93 19.54 14.11
N ARG A 203 -9.99 19.22 14.86
CA ARG A 203 -10.07 19.50 16.30
C ARG A 203 -9.19 18.57 17.12
N ILE A 204 -9.07 17.30 16.73
CA ILE A 204 -8.18 16.33 17.39
C ILE A 204 -6.74 16.81 17.27
N THR A 205 -6.30 17.17 16.05
CA THR A 205 -4.95 17.66 15.81
C THR A 205 -4.67 18.99 16.50
N SER A 206 -5.59 19.95 16.45
CA SER A 206 -5.40 21.27 17.07
C SER A 206 -5.47 21.27 18.60
N ARG A 207 -6.38 20.48 19.20
CA ARG A 207 -6.62 20.47 20.66
C ARG A 207 -5.96 19.30 21.38
N GLN A 208 -5.40 18.33 20.65
CA GLN A 208 -4.86 17.07 21.18
C GLN A 208 -5.88 16.29 22.03
N TYR A 209 -7.19 16.49 21.77
CA TYR A 209 -8.26 15.83 22.49
C TYR A 209 -8.77 14.61 21.72
N TRP A 210 -8.18 13.46 22.04
CA TRP A 210 -8.45 12.17 21.40
C TRP A 210 -9.86 11.63 21.62
N GLY A 211 -10.60 12.14 22.61
CA GLY A 211 -12.01 11.78 22.81
C GLY A 211 -12.90 12.11 21.60
N PHE A 212 -12.49 13.07 20.76
CA PHE A 212 -13.22 13.38 19.53
C PHE A 212 -13.16 12.29 18.46
N MET A 213 -12.24 11.32 18.56
CA MET A 213 -12.15 10.21 17.61
C MET A 213 -13.46 9.42 17.54
N ARG A 214 -14.20 9.30 18.65
CA ARG A 214 -15.50 8.62 18.69
C ARG A 214 -16.53 9.25 17.77
N TYR A 215 -16.49 10.58 17.61
CA TYR A 215 -17.39 11.31 16.71
C TYR A 215 -16.91 11.20 15.27
N ALA A 216 -15.62 11.43 15.01
CA ALA A 216 -15.04 11.32 13.67
C ALA A 216 -15.28 9.92 13.09
N SER A 217 -14.90 8.87 13.84
CA SER A 217 -15.07 7.48 13.42
C SER A 217 -16.52 7.14 13.11
N SER A 218 -17.48 7.61 13.93
CA SER A 218 -18.90 7.33 13.75
C SER A 218 -19.49 8.03 12.53
N LEU A 219 -19.08 9.28 12.28
CA LEU A 219 -19.53 10.04 11.11
C LEU A 219 -19.00 9.43 9.81
N MET A 220 -17.70 9.08 9.79
CA MET A 220 -17.05 8.47 8.63
C MET A 220 -17.56 7.06 8.32
N SER A 221 -17.95 6.31 9.34
CA SER A 221 -18.44 4.93 9.19
C SER A 221 -19.97 4.88 9.05
N ALA A 222 -20.69 5.03 10.16
CA ALA A 222 -22.14 4.91 10.20
C ALA A 222 -22.84 6.01 9.41
N GLY A 223 -22.39 7.27 9.54
CA GLY A 223 -22.99 8.41 8.82
C GLY A 223 -22.92 8.24 7.30
N VAL A 224 -21.74 7.90 6.79
CA VAL A 224 -21.54 7.58 5.36
C VAL A 224 -22.36 6.35 4.97
N SER A 225 -22.27 5.24 5.70
CA SER A 225 -22.96 3.99 5.37
C SER A 225 -24.48 4.13 5.30
N LEU A 226 -25.08 4.96 6.15
CA LEU A 226 -26.52 5.26 6.19
C LEU A 226 -26.98 6.20 5.09
N SER A 227 -26.07 6.90 4.42
CA SER A 227 -26.43 7.89 3.41
C SER A 227 -27.00 7.27 2.13
N LYS A 228 -26.74 5.98 1.89
CA LYS A 228 -27.18 5.25 0.68
C LYS A 228 -28.64 4.79 0.73
N ARG A 229 -29.47 5.38 -0.11
CA ARG A 229 -30.85 4.97 -0.36
C ARG A 229 -30.97 4.20 -1.68
N GLY A 230 -30.20 4.60 -2.69
CA GLY A 230 -30.21 4.04 -4.04
C GLY A 230 -29.35 2.79 -4.24
N LYS A 231 -29.20 2.39 -5.51
CA LYS A 231 -28.35 1.27 -5.93
C LYS A 231 -26.87 1.65 -5.86
N ILE A 232 -26.05 0.75 -5.32
CA ILE A 232 -24.59 0.88 -5.30
C ILE A 232 -23.97 0.25 -6.55
N LYS A 233 -22.86 0.83 -7.03
CA LYS A 233 -22.02 0.22 -8.07
C LYS A 233 -20.89 -0.56 -7.42
N TYR A 234 -20.72 -1.81 -7.83
CA TYR A 234 -19.53 -2.56 -7.48
C TYR A 234 -18.36 -2.08 -8.34
N LYS A 235 -17.33 -1.53 -7.70
CA LYS A 235 -16.07 -1.17 -8.37
C LYS A 235 -14.91 -1.45 -7.42
N THR A 236 -13.78 -1.87 -7.98
CA THR A 236 -12.55 -2.06 -7.21
C THR A 236 -12.13 -0.74 -6.56
N PHE A 237 -11.83 -0.79 -5.26
CA PHE A 237 -11.39 0.38 -4.52
C PHE A 237 -10.06 0.91 -5.06
N GLN A 238 -9.97 2.22 -5.19
CA GLN A 238 -8.81 2.95 -5.69
C GLN A 238 -8.04 3.58 -4.54
N PHE A 239 -6.72 3.66 -4.72
CA PHE A 239 -5.84 4.36 -3.80
C PHE A 239 -6.09 5.89 -3.85
N PRO A 240 -6.07 6.60 -2.71
CA PRO A 240 -6.34 8.04 -2.70
C PRO A 240 -5.31 8.80 -3.53
N LYS A 241 -5.79 9.54 -4.54
CA LYS A 241 -4.93 10.39 -5.36
C LYS A 241 -4.34 11.53 -4.55
N TYR A 242 -4.97 11.92 -3.46
CA TYR A 242 -4.48 12.93 -2.54
C TYR A 242 -3.03 12.66 -2.09
N PHE A 243 -2.71 11.44 -1.64
CA PHE A 243 -1.34 11.08 -1.25
C PHE A 243 -0.34 11.14 -2.40
N LEU A 244 -0.76 10.67 -3.59
CA LEU A 244 0.06 10.77 -4.79
C LEU A 244 0.37 12.23 -5.13
N ASN A 245 -0.64 13.11 -5.03
CA ASN A 245 -0.51 14.53 -5.30
C ASN A 245 0.36 15.23 -4.25
N LEU A 246 0.22 14.90 -2.96
CA LEU A 246 1.07 15.43 -1.90
C LEU A 246 2.55 15.10 -2.10
N SER A 247 2.83 13.86 -2.53
CA SER A 247 4.19 13.41 -2.84
C SER A 247 4.73 14.12 -4.09
N LYS A 248 3.97 14.12 -5.19
CA LYS A 248 4.34 14.80 -6.45
C LYS A 248 4.62 16.29 -6.25
N THR A 249 3.82 16.96 -5.43
CA THR A 249 3.96 18.41 -5.18
C THR A 249 4.96 18.75 -4.08
N LYS A 250 5.52 17.78 -3.34
CA LYS A 250 6.40 18.03 -2.18
C LYS A 250 7.58 18.92 -2.55
N LYS A 251 8.33 18.56 -3.61
CA LYS A 251 9.49 19.34 -4.07
C LYS A 251 9.10 20.79 -4.43
N ALA A 252 8.03 20.96 -5.20
CA ALA A 252 7.54 22.28 -5.58
C ALA A 252 7.07 23.11 -4.35
N ARG A 253 6.41 22.48 -3.37
CA ARG A 253 5.98 23.12 -2.13
C ARG A 253 7.17 23.55 -1.27
N ASP A 254 8.21 22.72 -1.19
CA ASP A 254 9.43 23.03 -0.44
C ASP A 254 10.15 24.23 -1.07
N ILE A 255 10.29 24.28 -2.41
CA ILE A 255 10.86 25.42 -3.13
C ILE A 255 10.03 26.69 -2.89
N LYS A 256 8.70 26.63 -3.07
CA LYS A 256 7.78 27.75 -2.78
C LYS A 256 7.94 28.26 -1.34
N LYS A 257 8.11 27.35 -0.38
CA LYS A 257 8.30 27.69 1.04
C LYS A 257 9.64 28.39 1.29
N ARG A 258 10.73 27.98 0.63
CA ARG A 258 12.03 28.67 0.72
C ARG A 258 11.97 30.08 0.14
N ILE A 259 11.46 30.21 -1.10
CA ILE A 259 11.24 31.51 -1.76
C ILE A 259 10.38 32.42 -0.87
N GLY A 260 9.23 31.91 -0.42
CA GLY A 260 8.31 32.63 0.44
C GLY A 260 8.94 33.09 1.76
N LYS A 261 9.90 32.34 2.33
CA LYS A 261 10.60 32.71 3.57
C LYS A 261 11.65 33.80 3.33
N LYS A 262 12.38 33.73 2.22
CA LYS A 262 13.41 34.73 1.85
C LYS A 262 12.77 36.07 1.51
N MET A 263 11.79 36.06 0.62
CA MET A 263 11.12 37.28 0.15
C MET A 263 10.24 37.93 1.23
N ALA A 264 9.63 37.15 2.13
CA ALA A 264 8.74 37.67 3.18
C ALA A 264 9.43 38.67 4.10
N LYS A 265 10.71 38.42 4.39
CA LYS A 265 11.52 39.29 5.25
C LYS A 265 11.73 40.68 4.65
N LYS A 266 11.93 40.75 3.33
CA LYS A 266 12.22 41.99 2.61
C LYS A 266 10.95 42.74 2.16
N LEU A 267 9.90 42.01 1.83
CA LEU A 267 8.63 42.58 1.35
C LEU A 267 7.61 42.83 2.47
N HIS A 268 7.96 42.56 3.73
CA HIS A 268 7.11 42.73 4.91
C HIS A 268 5.70 42.13 4.74
N THR A 269 5.61 40.97 4.10
CA THR A 269 4.35 40.27 3.83
C THR A 269 4.47 38.79 4.17
N SER A 270 3.33 38.10 4.27
CA SER A 270 3.31 36.69 4.60
C SER A 270 3.89 35.83 3.47
N SER A 271 4.56 34.73 3.82
CA SER A 271 5.02 33.75 2.82
C SER A 271 3.86 33.20 1.99
N LYS A 272 2.65 33.11 2.56
CA LYS A 272 1.44 32.70 1.84
C LYS A 272 1.12 33.69 0.70
N THR A 273 1.14 34.99 1.00
CA THR A 273 0.93 36.06 0.02
C THR A 273 1.97 35.99 -1.09
N ILE A 274 3.24 35.79 -0.75
CA ILE A 274 4.31 35.65 -1.75
C ILE A 274 4.07 34.47 -2.69
N ILE A 275 3.77 33.30 -2.12
CA ILE A 275 3.54 32.09 -2.90
C ILE A 275 2.32 32.23 -3.82
N SER A 276 1.24 32.85 -3.35
CA SER A 276 -0.01 32.94 -4.13
C SER A 276 -0.05 34.10 -5.12
N GLN A 277 0.63 35.22 -4.83
CA GLN A 277 0.49 36.45 -5.63
C GLN A 277 1.82 36.89 -6.26
N TYR A 278 2.92 36.85 -5.52
CA TYR A 278 4.19 37.39 -5.99
C TYR A 278 4.93 36.42 -6.93
N ILE A 279 4.93 35.11 -6.67
CA ILE A 279 5.57 34.15 -7.59
C ILE A 279 4.99 34.26 -9.02
N PRO A 280 3.65 34.24 -9.22
CA PRO A 280 3.07 34.46 -10.55
C PRO A 280 3.43 35.82 -11.16
N LEU A 281 3.44 36.89 -10.35
CA LEU A 281 3.82 38.23 -10.81
C LEU A 281 5.27 38.28 -11.28
N PHE A 282 6.21 37.77 -10.48
CA PHE A 282 7.63 37.76 -10.79
C PHE A 282 7.94 36.91 -12.02
N LYS A 283 7.22 35.80 -12.24
CA LYS A 283 7.30 35.06 -13.51
C LYS A 283 6.98 35.94 -14.71
N VAL A 284 5.86 36.65 -14.67
CA VAL A 284 5.43 37.53 -15.78
C VAL A 284 6.46 38.63 -16.01
N LEU A 285 6.99 39.24 -14.94
CA LEU A 285 8.00 40.28 -15.04
C LEU A 285 9.34 39.77 -15.60
N LEU A 286 9.79 38.56 -15.23
CA LEU A 286 10.98 37.91 -15.78
C LEU A 286 10.79 37.63 -17.28
N ASN A 287 9.65 37.04 -17.65
CA ASN A 287 9.37 36.70 -19.05
C ASN A 287 9.25 37.94 -19.95
N GLN A 288 8.81 39.07 -19.40
CA GLN A 288 8.77 40.37 -20.10
C GLN A 288 10.11 41.12 -20.07
N GLY A 289 11.15 40.58 -19.43
CA GLY A 289 12.45 41.23 -19.28
C GLY A 289 12.43 42.50 -18.41
N LYS A 290 11.36 42.71 -17.62
CA LYS A 290 11.23 43.89 -16.74
C LYS A 290 12.07 43.77 -15.47
N ILE A 291 12.42 42.55 -15.10
CA ILE A 291 13.34 42.24 -14.00
C ILE A 291 14.32 41.19 -14.48
N SER A 292 15.53 41.21 -13.92
CA SER A 292 16.57 40.25 -14.25
C SER A 292 16.69 39.16 -13.19
N ARG A 293 17.23 38.00 -13.59
CA ARG A 293 17.62 36.92 -12.68
C ARG A 293 18.61 37.42 -11.62
N ASP A 294 19.53 38.29 -12.05
CA ASP A 294 20.54 38.91 -11.19
C ASP A 294 19.91 39.81 -10.11
N PHE A 295 18.86 40.54 -10.46
CA PHE A 295 18.07 41.32 -9.50
C PHE A 295 17.44 40.41 -8.44
N LEU A 296 16.79 39.31 -8.84
CA LEU A 296 16.16 38.38 -7.89
C LEU A 296 17.16 37.69 -6.97
N SER A 297 18.33 37.32 -7.50
CA SER A 297 19.43 36.74 -6.73
C SER A 297 19.96 37.73 -5.69
N LYS A 298 20.34 38.93 -6.11
CA LYS A 298 20.91 39.95 -5.20
C LYS A 298 19.88 40.48 -4.21
N GLU A 299 18.68 40.80 -4.69
CA GLU A 299 17.69 41.43 -3.83
C GLU A 299 16.86 40.47 -3.00
N TYR A 300 16.80 39.19 -3.28
CA TYR A 300 16.03 38.28 -2.43
C TYR A 300 16.83 37.06 -1.97
N ASP A 301 18.14 37.05 -2.24
CA ASP A 301 19.05 35.93 -1.92
C ASP A 301 18.53 34.61 -2.50
N LEU A 302 17.88 34.67 -3.67
CA LEU A 302 17.31 33.49 -4.32
C LEU A 302 18.40 32.71 -5.04
N THR A 303 18.39 31.39 -4.83
CA THR A 303 19.33 30.49 -5.51
C THR A 303 18.91 30.25 -6.96
N PRO A 304 19.81 29.81 -7.85
CA PRO A 304 19.48 29.56 -9.25
C PRO A 304 18.27 28.63 -9.45
N ASP A 305 18.18 27.55 -8.66
CA ASP A 305 17.06 26.60 -8.69
C ASP A 305 15.72 27.21 -8.24
N GLU A 306 15.74 28.23 -7.39
CA GLU A 306 14.55 28.96 -6.96
C GLU A 306 14.09 29.95 -8.03
N ILE A 307 15.02 30.58 -8.76
CA ILE A 307 14.72 31.47 -9.88
C ILE A 307 14.17 30.67 -11.07
N ASP A 308 14.81 29.55 -11.40
CA ASP A 308 14.31 28.61 -12.43
C ASP A 308 12.88 28.17 -12.13
N PHE A 309 12.60 27.85 -10.86
CA PHE A 309 11.25 27.50 -10.46
C PHE A 309 10.24 28.63 -10.71
N ILE A 310 10.60 29.89 -10.48
CA ILE A 310 9.71 31.03 -10.75
C ILE A 310 9.44 31.17 -12.24
N GLU A 311 10.45 31.00 -13.10
CA GLU A 311 10.29 31.07 -14.57
C GLU A 311 9.37 29.95 -15.09
N GLU A 312 9.51 28.74 -14.56
CA GLU A 312 8.73 27.57 -14.97
C GLU A 312 7.28 27.58 -14.42
N SER A 313 7.07 28.10 -13.20
CA SER A 313 5.81 28.02 -12.39
C SER A 313 4.54 28.57 -13.05
#